data_AF-A0A3S0Z1H8-F1
#
_entry.id   AF-A0A3S0Z1H8-F1
#
_cell.length_a   1.000
_cell.length_b   1.000
_cell.length_c   1.000
_cell.angle_alpha   90.00
_cell.angle_beta   90.00
_cell.angle_gamma   90.00
#
_symmetry.space_group_name_H-M   'P 1'
#
loop_
_entity.id
_entity.type
_entity.pdbx_description
1 polymer ?
#
loop_
_entity_poly.entity_id
_entity_poly.type
_entity_poly.pdbx_seq_one_letter_code
_entity_poly.pdbx_strand_id
1 'polypeptide(L)'
;MTRKQILIAFAASTSMLAAQAMAQDYTPAQNFYDLSDQPETGMFVQGGSKPGEGGAPPPKGEVQMQEVVVGPATFSINYPVFDSFDALPDDVEYIREPIQSFTRPEGDTHYYEVVLVDSMNVSWVQAAILAQAEGGYLASITTPEENAFLFGLVDDDKYYWQFPDDYTSDSHYRIKIGPFLGGVRVSDTEDSLDGWQWLSGEEWTYSNWAQNLNDGVIDRDPRDNTQPNGKGNQNVMGFGELNVPVPTWGDYWDTVAQYGKRGMPSGYNRGFVIEYDAMPN
;
A
#
# COMPACT_ATOMS: atom_id res chain seq x y z
N MET A 1 4.18 18.72 -27.41
CA MET A 1 3.42 17.49 -27.76
C MET A 1 2.52 17.21 -26.58
N THR A 2 1.22 17.38 -26.73
CA THR A 2 0.22 17.21 -25.67
C THR A 2 0.05 15.72 -25.40
N ARG A 3 0.51 15.24 -24.23
CA ARG A 3 0.28 13.85 -23.79
C ARG A 3 -1.23 13.62 -23.64
N LYS A 4 -1.72 12.49 -24.15
CA LYS A 4 -3.16 12.17 -24.19
C LYS A 4 -3.62 11.68 -22.82
N GLN A 5 -4.34 12.52 -22.09
CA GLN A 5 -5.31 12.05 -21.10
C GLN A 5 -6.39 11.25 -21.85
N ILE A 6 -6.45 9.93 -21.63
CA ILE A 6 -7.56 9.11 -22.13
C ILE A 6 -8.62 9.12 -21.04
N LEU A 7 -9.61 10.02 -21.18
CA LEU A 7 -10.81 10.02 -20.34
C LEU A 7 -11.67 8.81 -20.73
N ILE A 8 -11.72 7.79 -19.86
CA ILE A 8 -12.69 6.69 -20.01
C ILE A 8 -13.82 6.97 -19.02
N ALA A 9 -15.00 7.30 -19.56
CA ALA A 9 -16.20 7.43 -18.75
C ALA A 9 -16.72 6.02 -18.40
N PHE A 10 -16.59 5.60 -17.14
CA PHE A 10 -17.26 4.42 -16.62
C PHE A 10 -18.62 4.78 -16.01
N ALA A 11 -19.64 4.02 -16.38
CA ALA A 11 -20.93 4.05 -15.70
C ALA A 11 -20.78 3.30 -14.37
N ALA A 12 -20.94 4.01 -13.24
CA ALA A 12 -20.99 3.41 -11.92
C ALA A 12 -22.17 2.43 -11.86
N SER A 13 -21.86 1.13 -11.81
CA SER A 13 -22.84 0.07 -11.63
C SER A 13 -23.01 -0.20 -10.14
N THR A 14 -24.24 0.00 -9.67
CA THR A 14 -24.88 -0.51 -8.45
C THR A 14 -24.12 -1.64 -7.72
N SER A 15 -23.26 -1.30 -6.75
CA SER A 15 -22.67 -2.27 -5.79
C SER A 15 -22.54 -1.75 -4.35
N MET A 16 -23.10 -0.58 -4.00
CA MET A 16 -23.01 -0.04 -2.63
C MET A 16 -23.63 -0.95 -1.54
N LEU A 17 -24.60 -1.82 -1.88
CA LEU A 17 -25.26 -2.67 -0.88
C LEU A 17 -24.40 -3.86 -0.39
N ALA A 18 -23.37 -4.29 -1.13
CA ALA A 18 -22.53 -5.42 -0.71
C ALA A 18 -21.45 -5.01 0.29
N ALA A 19 -20.83 -3.83 0.11
CA ALA A 19 -19.82 -3.30 1.03
C ALA A 19 -20.39 -2.98 2.42
N GLN A 20 -21.63 -2.51 2.49
CA GLN A 20 -22.32 -2.20 3.76
C GLN A 20 -22.68 -3.46 4.56
N ALA A 21 -22.90 -4.61 3.90
CA ALA A 21 -23.18 -5.88 4.58
C ALA A 21 -21.91 -6.52 5.17
N MET A 22 -20.74 -6.37 4.53
CA MET A 22 -19.48 -6.92 5.04
C MET A 22 -18.90 -6.11 6.22
N ALA A 23 -19.25 -4.83 6.34
CA ALA A 23 -18.85 -4.00 7.48
C ALA A 23 -19.71 -4.25 8.74
N GLN A 24 -20.95 -4.75 8.62
CA GLN A 24 -21.88 -4.88 9.75
C GLN A 24 -21.77 -6.19 10.55
N ASP A 25 -21.20 -7.26 9.98
CA ASP A 25 -20.96 -8.51 10.72
C ASP A 25 -19.61 -8.53 11.45
N TYR A 26 -18.81 -7.47 11.34
CA TYR A 26 -17.55 -7.34 12.05
C TYR A 26 -17.78 -6.73 13.45
N THR A 27 -17.90 -7.60 14.46
CA THR A 27 -17.89 -7.20 15.87
C THR A 27 -16.47 -7.38 16.42
N PRO A 28 -15.78 -6.33 16.91
CA PRO A 28 -14.45 -6.48 17.45
C PRO A 28 -14.53 -7.21 18.79
N ALA A 29 -14.05 -8.46 18.84
CA ALA A 29 -13.71 -9.10 20.10
C ALA A 29 -12.35 -8.55 20.56
N GLN A 30 -12.37 -7.74 21.63
CA GLN A 30 -11.17 -7.33 22.35
C GLN A 30 -10.55 -8.55 23.03
N ASN A 31 -9.63 -9.25 22.36
CA ASN A 31 -8.82 -10.28 22.99
C ASN A 31 -7.36 -9.83 23.03
N PHE A 32 -6.94 -9.34 24.20
CA PHE A 32 -5.53 -9.21 24.55
C PHE A 32 -4.93 -10.62 24.66
N TYR A 33 -3.99 -10.96 23.78
CA TYR A 33 -3.17 -12.17 23.91
C TYR A 33 -1.72 -11.82 24.26
N ASP A 34 -1.23 -12.50 25.28
CA ASP A 34 0.11 -12.46 25.85
C ASP A 34 1.11 -13.18 24.93
N LEU A 35 2.17 -12.48 24.51
CA LEU A 35 3.17 -12.93 23.53
C LEU A 35 4.34 -13.71 24.15
N SER A 36 4.19 -14.30 25.34
CA SER A 36 5.31 -14.91 26.05
C SER A 36 5.70 -16.34 25.64
N ASP A 37 5.07 -16.96 24.64
CA ASP A 37 5.36 -18.35 24.27
C ASP A 37 5.50 -18.56 22.75
N GLN A 38 6.74 -18.52 22.26
CA GLN A 38 7.13 -19.16 20.99
C GLN A 38 8.43 -19.95 21.22
N PRO A 39 8.48 -21.26 20.92
CA PRO A 39 9.65 -22.08 21.15
C PRO A 39 10.74 -21.87 20.10
N GLU A 40 11.98 -21.73 20.55
CA GLU A 40 13.19 -21.79 19.73
C GLU A 40 13.32 -23.16 19.04
N THR A 41 13.41 -23.15 17.72
CA THR A 41 13.96 -24.26 16.93
C THR A 41 14.83 -23.63 15.83
N GLY A 42 16.04 -24.08 15.50
CA GLY A 42 16.75 -25.31 15.79
C GLY A 42 17.65 -25.55 14.56
N MET A 43 18.97 -25.50 14.77
CA MET A 43 20.00 -25.56 13.73
C MET A 43 19.91 -26.80 12.82
N PHE A 44 20.21 -26.63 11.53
CA PHE A 44 20.84 -27.69 10.72
C PHE A 44 21.90 -27.14 9.76
N VAL A 45 23.06 -27.80 9.76
CA VAL A 45 24.30 -27.45 9.08
C VAL A 45 24.65 -28.53 8.03
N GLN A 46 24.99 -28.05 6.83
CA GLN A 46 25.88 -28.58 5.76
C GLN A 46 25.67 -29.93 5.05
N GLY A 47 25.73 -29.82 3.71
CA GLY A 47 26.45 -30.72 2.81
C GLY A 47 26.94 -29.93 1.59
N GLY A 48 28.27 -29.73 1.47
CA GLY A 48 28.87 -28.82 0.49
C GLY A 48 29.30 -29.45 -0.85
N SER A 49 29.68 -28.58 -1.78
CA SER A 49 30.62 -28.84 -2.88
C SER A 49 31.34 -27.52 -3.22
N LYS A 50 32.66 -27.60 -3.43
CA LYS A 50 33.63 -26.48 -3.42
C LYS A 50 33.56 -25.54 -4.65
N PRO A 51 34.10 -24.30 -4.52
CA PRO A 51 33.93 -23.19 -5.45
C PRO A 51 35.05 -23.08 -6.50
N GLY A 52 34.68 -22.64 -7.70
CA GLY A 52 35.61 -22.17 -8.74
C GLY A 52 36.04 -20.72 -8.51
N GLU A 53 37.35 -20.52 -8.56
CA GLU A 53 38.16 -19.31 -8.73
C GLU A 53 37.42 -17.95 -8.94
N GLY A 54 37.27 -17.19 -7.84
CA GLY A 54 38.23 -16.12 -7.51
C GLY A 54 38.37 -14.91 -8.43
N GLY A 55 37.28 -14.35 -8.97
CA GLY A 55 37.22 -12.93 -9.32
C GLY A 55 36.63 -12.15 -8.15
N ALA A 56 37.37 -11.19 -7.58
CA ALA A 56 36.76 -10.27 -6.61
C ALA A 56 35.55 -9.61 -7.29
N PRO A 57 34.35 -9.62 -6.68
CA PRO A 57 33.24 -8.88 -7.24
C PRO A 57 33.69 -7.42 -7.40
N PRO A 58 33.35 -6.75 -8.51
CA PRO A 58 33.66 -5.34 -8.67
C PRO A 58 33.16 -4.58 -7.44
N PRO A 59 33.90 -3.57 -6.95
CA PRO A 59 33.45 -2.79 -5.79
C PRO A 59 32.03 -2.31 -6.10
N LYS A 60 31.08 -2.68 -5.23
CA LYS A 60 29.72 -2.14 -5.30
C LYS A 60 29.87 -0.63 -5.19
N GLY A 61 29.57 0.09 -6.28
CA GLY A 61 29.57 1.55 -6.25
C GLY A 61 28.72 2.03 -5.07
N GLU A 62 29.17 3.08 -4.39
CA GLU A 62 28.39 3.71 -3.33
C GLU A 62 27.03 4.11 -3.89
N VAL A 63 25.96 3.58 -3.29
CA VAL A 63 24.60 3.93 -3.68
C VAL A 63 24.31 5.29 -3.06
N GLN A 64 24.13 6.31 -3.88
CA GLN A 64 23.81 7.65 -3.40
C GLN A 64 22.39 7.67 -2.84
N MET A 65 22.27 7.98 -1.55
CA MET A 65 21.00 8.19 -0.87
C MET A 65 20.57 9.66 -1.01
N GLN A 66 19.27 9.90 -1.09
CA GLN A 66 18.63 11.21 -1.01
C GLN A 66 17.54 11.20 0.07
N GLU A 67 17.36 12.32 0.74
CA GLU A 67 16.26 12.52 1.70
C GLU A 67 15.06 13.13 0.99
N VAL A 68 13.89 12.54 1.23
CA VAL A 68 12.61 12.99 0.68
C VAL A 68 11.64 13.17 1.82
N VAL A 69 11.00 14.34 1.87
CA VAL A 69 10.01 14.67 2.89
C VAL A 69 8.62 14.63 2.26
N VAL A 70 7.71 13.86 2.87
CA VAL A 70 6.28 13.86 2.50
C VAL A 70 5.45 13.95 3.78
N GLY A 71 4.78 15.08 3.97
CA GLY A 71 3.98 15.33 5.19
C GLY A 71 4.86 15.23 6.46
N PRO A 72 4.45 14.44 7.47
CA PRO A 72 5.22 14.26 8.71
C PRO A 72 6.44 13.32 8.56
N ALA A 73 6.60 12.63 7.43
CA ALA A 73 7.58 11.58 7.26
C ALA A 73 8.79 12.02 6.42
N THR A 74 9.97 11.50 6.79
CA THR A 74 11.22 11.65 6.02
C THR A 74 11.73 10.28 5.61
N PHE A 75 11.99 10.09 4.33
CA PHE A 75 12.47 8.85 3.74
C PHE A 75 13.90 9.01 3.22
N SER A 76 14.74 8.01 3.46
CA SER A 76 16.07 7.91 2.85
C SER A 76 16.00 6.92 1.69
N ILE A 77 16.02 7.43 0.45
CA ILE A 77 15.80 6.62 -0.75
C ILE A 77 16.98 6.68 -1.71
N ASN A 78 17.05 5.74 -2.65
CA ASN A 78 18.09 5.68 -3.69
C ASN A 78 17.52 5.47 -5.10
N TYR A 79 16.23 5.76 -5.27
CA TYR A 79 15.52 5.66 -6.54
C TYR A 79 15.01 7.04 -6.98
N PRO A 80 14.75 7.26 -8.28
CA PRO A 80 14.26 8.54 -8.78
C PRO A 80 12.91 8.92 -8.17
N VAL A 81 12.66 10.23 -8.01
CA VAL A 81 11.34 10.78 -7.69
C VAL A 81 10.91 11.76 -8.78
N PHE A 82 9.61 12.01 -8.88
CA PHE A 82 9.02 12.84 -9.92
C PHE A 82 8.13 13.89 -9.28
N ASP A 83 8.44 15.16 -9.48
CA ASP A 83 7.78 16.28 -8.78
C ASP A 83 6.36 16.57 -9.29
N SER A 84 5.89 15.87 -10.32
CA SER A 84 4.55 16.00 -10.89
C SER A 84 4.25 14.86 -11.88
N PHE A 85 2.98 14.70 -12.25
CA PHE A 85 2.57 13.77 -13.33
C PHE A 85 3.21 14.11 -14.68
N ASP A 86 3.43 15.40 -14.98
CA ASP A 86 4.09 15.83 -16.21
C ASP A 86 5.59 15.44 -16.25
N ALA A 87 6.20 15.26 -15.08
CA ALA A 87 7.58 14.82 -14.93
C ALA A 87 7.72 13.28 -14.97
N LEU A 88 6.63 12.52 -15.04
CA LEU A 88 6.71 11.07 -15.14
C LEU A 88 7.41 10.63 -16.43
N PRO A 89 8.24 9.58 -16.37
CA PRO A 89 8.83 8.95 -17.54
C PRO A 89 7.76 8.48 -18.53
N ASP A 90 8.09 8.51 -19.83
CA ASP A 90 7.15 8.14 -20.91
C ASP A 90 6.65 6.69 -20.82
N ASP A 91 7.37 5.82 -20.13
CA ASP A 91 7.01 4.42 -19.94
C ASP A 91 6.16 4.17 -18.68
N VAL A 92 5.82 5.21 -17.91
CA VAL A 92 4.82 5.16 -16.84
C VAL A 92 3.48 5.64 -17.40
N GLU A 93 2.61 4.70 -17.73
CA GLU A 93 1.25 4.97 -18.18
C GLU A 93 0.30 4.94 -16.97
N TYR A 94 -0.56 5.94 -16.89
CA TYR A 94 -1.53 6.07 -15.80
C TYR A 94 -2.87 6.59 -16.31
N ILE A 95 -3.93 6.27 -15.55
CA ILE A 95 -5.29 6.76 -15.77
C ILE A 95 -5.75 7.41 -14.47
N ARG A 96 -6.23 8.65 -14.57
CA ARG A 96 -6.89 9.37 -13.48
C ARG A 96 -8.39 9.21 -13.65
N GLU A 97 -9.04 8.54 -12.71
CA GLU A 97 -10.48 8.32 -12.72
C GLU A 97 -11.23 9.61 -12.32
N PRO A 98 -12.53 9.75 -12.66
CA PRO A 98 -13.29 10.94 -12.30
C PRO A 98 -13.35 11.15 -10.79
N ILE A 99 -13.08 12.39 -10.35
CA ILE A 99 -13.13 12.80 -8.94
C ILE A 99 -14.51 12.51 -8.36
N GLN A 100 -14.54 11.88 -7.19
CA GLN A 100 -15.74 11.59 -6.41
C GLN A 100 -15.68 12.35 -5.08
N SER A 101 -16.81 12.86 -4.61
CA SER A 101 -16.89 13.52 -3.30
C SER A 101 -17.50 12.60 -2.25
N PHE A 102 -17.04 12.71 -1.01
CA PHE A 102 -17.65 12.06 0.15
C PHE A 102 -17.79 13.05 1.30
N THR A 103 -18.97 13.11 1.89
CA THR A 103 -19.24 13.90 3.09
C THR A 103 -19.27 12.96 4.28
N ARG A 104 -18.35 13.16 5.22
CA ARG A 104 -18.26 12.35 6.44
C ARG A 104 -19.43 12.63 7.38
N PRO A 105 -19.76 11.71 8.31
CA PRO A 105 -20.85 11.90 9.28
C PRO A 105 -20.78 13.20 10.10
N GLU A 106 -19.57 13.70 10.38
CA GLU A 106 -19.30 14.97 11.07
C GLU A 106 -19.58 16.22 10.22
N GLY A 107 -19.70 16.08 8.90
CA GLY A 107 -20.14 17.12 7.97
C GLY A 107 -19.07 17.64 7.00
N ASP A 108 -17.80 17.29 7.18
CA ASP A 108 -16.72 17.69 6.29
C ASP A 108 -16.76 16.90 4.98
N THR A 109 -16.51 17.57 3.85
CA THR A 109 -16.55 16.97 2.52
C THR A 109 -15.17 16.95 1.89
N HIS A 110 -14.72 15.75 1.55
CA HIS A 110 -13.45 15.51 0.89
C HIS A 110 -13.70 15.04 -0.54
N TYR A 111 -12.68 15.19 -1.38
CA TYR A 111 -12.71 14.79 -2.79
C TYR A 111 -11.63 13.75 -3.05
N TYR A 112 -11.97 12.71 -3.79
CA TYR A 112 -11.13 11.55 -4.01
C TYR A 112 -10.92 11.30 -5.49
N GLU A 113 -9.68 11.02 -5.86
CA GLU A 113 -9.29 10.67 -7.22
C GLU A 113 -8.47 9.39 -7.20
N VAL A 114 -8.96 8.37 -7.89
CA VAL A 114 -8.23 7.12 -8.06
C VAL A 114 -7.28 7.26 -9.25
N VAL A 115 -6.02 6.89 -9.04
CA VAL A 115 -5.01 6.80 -10.09
C VAL A 115 -4.66 5.34 -10.31
N LEU A 116 -4.94 4.83 -11.51
CA LEU A 116 -4.49 3.53 -11.98
C LEU A 116 -3.12 3.68 -12.64
N VAL A 117 -2.15 2.86 -12.23
CA VAL A 117 -0.81 2.77 -12.84
C VAL A 117 -0.75 1.52 -13.70
N ASP A 118 -0.94 1.70 -15.01
CA ASP A 118 -1.12 0.60 -15.97
C ASP A 118 0.23 -0.02 -16.38
N SER A 119 1.30 0.78 -16.37
CA SER A 119 2.64 0.32 -16.70
C SER A 119 3.71 0.87 -15.75
N MET A 120 4.84 0.16 -15.70
CA MET A 120 5.92 0.44 -14.75
C MET A 120 5.42 0.41 -13.30
N ASN A 121 6.00 1.25 -12.45
CA ASN A 121 5.83 1.23 -11.01
C ASN A 121 5.89 2.67 -10.50
N VAL A 122 5.03 2.97 -9.54
CA VAL A 122 5.08 4.17 -8.71
C VAL A 122 5.08 3.67 -7.26
N SER A 123 6.18 3.93 -6.55
CA SER A 123 6.31 3.59 -5.13
C SER A 123 5.38 4.44 -4.29
N TRP A 124 5.18 4.05 -3.03
CA TRP A 124 4.36 4.82 -2.11
C TRP A 124 4.87 6.27 -1.97
N VAL A 125 6.20 6.45 -1.82
CA VAL A 125 6.82 7.78 -1.72
C VAL A 125 6.58 8.61 -2.99
N GLN A 126 6.71 7.99 -4.17
CA GLN A 126 6.42 8.68 -5.43
C GLN A 126 4.93 9.04 -5.55
N ALA A 127 4.03 8.15 -5.17
CA ALA A 127 2.58 8.40 -5.17
C ALA A 127 2.22 9.55 -4.22
N ALA A 128 2.85 9.63 -3.04
CA ALA A 128 2.69 10.72 -2.10
C ALA A 128 3.16 12.07 -2.66
N ILE A 129 4.31 12.11 -3.35
CA ILE A 129 4.80 13.32 -4.02
C ILE A 129 3.82 13.74 -5.13
N LEU A 130 3.34 12.79 -5.94
CA LEU A 130 2.38 13.06 -7.01
C LEU A 130 1.06 13.62 -6.46
N ALA A 131 0.55 13.06 -5.35
CA ALA A 131 -0.63 13.57 -4.68
C ALA A 131 -0.43 15.02 -4.18
N GLN A 132 0.71 15.30 -3.55
CA GLN A 132 1.08 16.64 -3.09
C GLN A 132 1.24 17.65 -4.23
N ALA A 133 1.79 17.21 -5.37
CA ALA A 133 1.94 18.05 -6.55
C ALA A 133 0.58 18.51 -7.14
N GLU A 134 -0.48 17.72 -6.92
CA GLU A 134 -1.85 18.06 -7.29
C GLU A 134 -2.59 18.87 -6.20
N GLY A 135 -1.92 19.20 -5.10
CA GLY A 135 -2.51 19.92 -3.97
C GLY A 135 -3.34 19.06 -3.03
N GLY A 136 -3.18 17.73 -3.11
CA GLY A 136 -3.82 16.75 -2.23
C GLY A 136 -2.83 15.94 -1.40
N TYR A 137 -3.31 14.82 -0.88
CA TYR A 137 -2.54 13.84 -0.11
C TYR A 137 -2.90 12.44 -0.59
N LEU A 138 -2.07 11.43 -0.29
CA LEU A 138 -2.62 10.08 -0.34
C LEU A 138 -3.72 9.96 0.71
N ALA A 139 -4.80 9.25 0.36
CA ALA A 139 -6.05 9.36 1.10
C ALA A 139 -5.97 8.86 2.55
N SER A 140 -6.59 9.63 3.44
CA SER A 140 -6.92 9.33 4.83
C SER A 140 -8.23 8.58 4.91
N ILE A 141 -8.40 7.80 5.98
CA ILE A 141 -9.67 7.16 6.30
C ILE A 141 -9.92 7.29 7.80
N THR A 142 -10.85 8.16 8.18
CA THR A 142 -11.15 8.47 9.59
C THR A 142 -12.46 7.83 10.07
N THR A 143 -13.24 7.24 9.16
CA THR A 143 -14.52 6.58 9.48
C THR A 143 -14.73 5.27 8.72
N PRO A 144 -15.54 4.33 9.25
CA PRO A 144 -15.93 3.12 8.52
C PRO A 144 -16.69 3.41 7.20
N GLU A 145 -17.54 4.44 7.18
CA GLU A 145 -18.30 4.83 5.99
C GLU A 145 -17.39 5.34 4.87
N GLU A 146 -16.37 6.11 5.24
CA GLU A 146 -15.32 6.56 4.32
C GLU A 146 -14.52 5.37 3.80
N ASN A 147 -14.14 4.42 4.66
CA ASN A 147 -13.44 3.21 4.23
C ASN A 147 -14.23 2.44 3.17
N ALA A 148 -15.53 2.23 3.41
CA ALA A 148 -16.41 1.54 2.49
C ALA A 148 -16.58 2.31 1.17
N PHE A 149 -16.67 3.65 1.23
CA PHE A 149 -16.73 4.49 0.05
C PHE A 149 -15.45 4.39 -0.79
N LEU A 150 -14.28 4.60 -0.19
CA LEU A 150 -12.98 4.55 -0.89
C LEU A 150 -12.73 3.16 -1.47
N PHE A 151 -12.97 2.10 -0.69
CA PHE A 151 -12.86 0.74 -1.18
C PHE A 151 -13.78 0.50 -2.39
N GLY A 152 -15.02 1.01 -2.37
CA GLY A 152 -15.94 0.92 -3.49
C GLY A 152 -15.45 1.59 -4.79
N LEU A 153 -14.55 2.58 -4.70
CA LEU A 153 -13.91 3.18 -5.88
C LEU A 153 -12.85 2.26 -6.51
N VAL A 154 -12.29 1.35 -5.70
CA VAL A 154 -11.14 0.52 -6.04
C VAL A 154 -11.42 -0.98 -5.93
N ASP A 155 -12.66 -1.42 -5.76
CA ASP A 155 -13.05 -2.85 -5.68
C ASP A 155 -13.03 -3.53 -7.06
N ASP A 156 -11.88 -3.47 -7.73
CA ASP A 156 -11.59 -4.09 -9.01
C ASP A 156 -10.13 -4.55 -9.03
N ASP A 157 -9.90 -5.77 -9.52
CA ASP A 157 -8.59 -6.40 -9.62
C ASP A 157 -7.55 -5.56 -10.37
N LYS A 158 -7.96 -4.68 -11.29
CA LYS A 158 -7.04 -3.81 -12.05
C LYS A 158 -6.19 -2.90 -11.16
N TYR A 159 -6.65 -2.61 -9.94
CA TYR A 159 -6.00 -1.71 -9.00
C TYR A 159 -5.04 -2.42 -8.03
N TYR A 160 -4.97 -3.75 -8.06
CA TYR A 160 -4.16 -4.54 -7.14
C TYR A 160 -3.03 -5.22 -7.89
N TRP A 161 -1.87 -5.30 -7.24
CA TRP A 161 -0.86 -6.27 -7.66
C TRP A 161 -1.01 -7.55 -6.85
N GLN A 162 -1.04 -8.70 -7.54
CA GLN A 162 -1.06 -10.00 -6.91
C GLN A 162 0.36 -10.60 -6.89
N PHE A 163 0.79 -11.02 -5.71
CA PHE A 163 2.02 -11.80 -5.54
C PHE A 163 1.94 -13.10 -6.36
N PRO A 164 3.01 -13.50 -7.05
CA PRO A 164 3.06 -14.79 -7.72
C PRO A 164 3.23 -15.93 -6.72
N ASP A 165 2.93 -17.15 -7.17
CA ASP A 165 2.93 -18.36 -6.32
C ASP A 165 4.33 -18.74 -5.79
N ASP A 166 5.40 -18.19 -6.38
CA ASP A 166 6.81 -18.48 -6.08
C ASP A 166 7.58 -17.28 -5.49
N TYR A 167 6.87 -16.31 -4.90
CA TYR A 167 7.42 -15.02 -4.45
C TYR A 167 8.64 -15.14 -3.50
N THR A 168 8.54 -15.95 -2.45
CA THR A 168 9.63 -16.14 -1.48
C THR A 168 9.70 -17.60 -1.03
N SER A 169 10.80 -17.97 -0.37
CA SER A 169 10.82 -19.18 0.46
C SER A 169 9.80 -19.12 1.61
N ASP A 170 9.34 -17.91 1.95
CA ASP A 170 8.17 -17.65 2.79
C ASP A 170 6.89 -17.75 1.96
N SER A 171 5.83 -18.29 2.53
CA SER A 171 4.61 -18.73 1.84
C SER A 171 3.64 -17.61 1.49
N HIS A 172 4.10 -16.47 0.97
CA HIS A 172 3.21 -15.42 0.48
C HIS A 172 2.51 -15.91 -0.80
N TYR A 173 1.34 -16.50 -0.64
CA TYR A 173 0.61 -17.08 -1.75
C TYR A 173 -0.45 -16.11 -2.22
N ARG A 174 -0.28 -15.53 -3.41
CA ARG A 174 -1.33 -14.80 -4.15
C ARG A 174 -1.98 -13.64 -3.39
N ILE A 175 -1.29 -13.08 -2.39
CA ILE A 175 -1.75 -11.88 -1.69
C ILE A 175 -1.88 -10.74 -2.70
N LYS A 176 -2.89 -9.90 -2.52
CA LYS A 176 -3.10 -8.68 -3.27
C LYS A 176 -2.72 -7.47 -2.42
N ILE A 177 -2.01 -6.52 -3.01
CA ILE A 177 -1.63 -5.26 -2.37
C ILE A 177 -1.98 -4.05 -3.21
N GLY A 178 -2.20 -2.94 -2.52
CA GLY A 178 -2.65 -1.67 -3.07
C GLY A 178 -4.17 -1.64 -3.29
N PRO A 179 -4.76 -0.53 -3.74
CA PRO A 179 -4.12 0.77 -3.91
C PRO A 179 -3.49 1.35 -2.65
N PHE A 180 -2.48 2.21 -2.84
CA PHE A 180 -1.86 2.91 -1.71
C PHE A 180 -2.81 3.95 -1.09
N LEU A 181 -2.71 4.06 0.23
CA LEU A 181 -3.39 5.02 1.08
C LEU A 181 -2.36 5.85 1.86
N GLY A 182 -2.79 6.94 2.48
CA GLY A 182 -1.90 7.97 3.03
C GLY A 182 -1.36 7.75 4.43
N GLY A 183 -1.55 6.58 5.01
CA GLY A 183 -1.02 6.34 6.34
C GLY A 183 0.46 5.95 6.30
N VAL A 184 1.21 6.52 7.23
CA VAL A 184 2.66 6.36 7.35
C VAL A 184 3.04 6.18 8.80
N ARG A 185 4.02 5.33 9.07
CA ARG A 185 4.55 5.09 10.41
C ARG A 185 5.79 5.95 10.63
N VAL A 186 5.72 6.87 11.59
CA VAL A 186 6.79 7.79 11.98
C VAL A 186 7.21 7.52 13.44
N SER A 187 7.57 6.27 13.73
CA SER A 187 8.05 5.83 15.04
C SER A 187 9.28 4.95 14.90
N ASP A 188 10.17 5.04 15.88
CA ASP A 188 11.33 4.17 16.07
C ASP A 188 11.06 3.02 17.07
N THR A 189 9.82 2.90 17.55
CA THR A 189 9.42 1.80 18.44
C THR A 189 9.28 0.49 17.66
N GLU A 190 9.33 -0.63 18.36
CA GLU A 190 9.04 -1.95 17.78
C GLU A 190 7.54 -2.29 17.86
N ASP A 191 6.72 -1.43 18.49
CA ASP A 191 5.27 -1.60 18.54
C ASP A 191 4.64 -1.27 17.19
N SER A 192 4.17 -2.30 16.49
CA SER A 192 3.64 -2.19 15.12
C SER A 192 2.35 -1.37 15.03
N LEU A 193 1.63 -1.20 16.14
CA LEU A 193 0.42 -0.37 16.21
C LEU A 193 0.75 1.11 16.48
N ASP A 194 1.95 1.41 16.95
CA ASP A 194 2.37 2.75 17.32
C ASP A 194 2.98 3.51 16.14
N GLY A 195 2.83 4.84 16.16
CA GLY A 195 3.46 5.76 15.21
C GLY A 195 2.75 5.99 13.88
N TRP A 196 1.61 5.35 13.63
CA TRP A 196 0.83 5.59 12.42
C TRP A 196 0.16 6.97 12.44
N GLN A 197 0.28 7.69 11.33
CA GLN A 197 -0.27 9.03 11.13
C GLN A 197 -0.74 9.16 9.66
N TRP A 198 -1.73 10.01 9.41
CA TRP A 198 -2.14 10.35 8.05
C TRP A 198 -1.24 11.45 7.46
N LEU A 199 -0.91 11.35 6.18
CA LEU A 199 -0.18 12.41 5.46
C LEU A 199 -0.96 13.74 5.42
N SER A 200 -2.28 13.70 5.48
CA SER A 200 -3.17 14.85 5.58
C SER A 200 -3.02 15.62 6.90
N GLY A 201 -2.45 14.99 7.93
CA GLY A 201 -2.38 15.52 9.29
C GLY A 201 -3.65 15.31 10.11
N GLU A 202 -4.65 14.60 9.56
CA GLU A 202 -5.85 14.22 10.29
C GLU A 202 -5.56 13.25 11.44
N GLU A 203 -6.42 13.28 12.47
CA GLU A 203 -6.27 12.40 13.62
C GLU A 203 -6.48 10.92 13.23
N TRP A 204 -5.63 10.05 13.76
CA TRP A 204 -5.74 8.60 13.58
C TRP A 204 -6.84 8.03 14.50
N THR A 205 -8.10 8.15 14.10
CA THR A 205 -9.28 7.78 14.90
C THR A 205 -9.92 6.45 14.51
N TYR A 206 -9.56 5.91 13.34
CA TYR A 206 -10.10 4.68 12.79
C TYR A 206 -8.98 3.80 12.25
N SER A 207 -9.14 2.49 12.41
CA SER A 207 -8.22 1.50 11.85
C SER A 207 -8.96 0.30 11.31
N ASN A 208 -8.59 -0.17 10.12
CA ASN A 208 -9.17 -1.37 9.51
C ASN A 208 -8.10 -2.33 8.97
N TRP A 209 -7.07 -2.57 9.76
CA TRP A 209 -5.99 -3.47 9.38
C TRP A 209 -6.50 -4.87 9.04
N ALA A 210 -5.85 -5.49 8.06
CA ALA A 210 -6.12 -6.86 7.66
C ALA A 210 -5.95 -7.80 8.84
N GLN A 211 -6.82 -8.80 8.90
CA GLN A 211 -6.78 -9.83 9.92
C GLN A 211 -6.73 -11.17 9.26
N ASN A 212 -6.06 -12.09 9.94
CA ASN A 212 -5.99 -13.46 9.50
C ASN A 212 -7.38 -14.09 9.58
N LEU A 213 -7.94 -14.43 8.42
CA LEU A 213 -9.25 -15.08 8.34
C LEU A 213 -9.11 -16.61 8.37
N ASN A 214 -7.97 -17.16 7.93
CA ASN A 214 -7.70 -18.60 7.76
C ASN A 214 -8.87 -19.38 7.11
N ASP A 215 -9.61 -18.76 6.19
CA ASP A 215 -10.86 -19.33 5.64
C ASP A 215 -10.62 -20.23 4.42
N GLY A 216 -9.41 -20.22 3.84
CA GLY A 216 -9.02 -20.96 2.65
C GLY A 216 -9.64 -20.43 1.34
N VAL A 217 -10.38 -19.32 1.41
CA VAL A 217 -11.10 -18.71 0.28
C VAL A 217 -10.54 -17.33 -0.02
N ILE A 218 -10.71 -16.42 0.93
CA ILE A 218 -10.23 -15.03 0.94
C ILE A 218 -8.79 -15.00 1.44
N ASP A 219 -8.49 -15.82 2.45
CA ASP A 219 -7.15 -16.02 3.00
C ASP A 219 -6.69 -17.45 2.75
N ARG A 220 -5.83 -17.59 1.75
CA ARG A 220 -5.15 -18.83 1.35
C ARG A 220 -3.69 -18.83 1.80
N ASP A 221 -3.26 -17.74 2.43
CA ASP A 221 -1.95 -17.69 3.03
C ASP A 221 -2.02 -18.45 4.36
N PRO A 222 -1.21 -19.50 4.56
CA PRO A 222 -1.22 -20.26 5.81
C PRO A 222 -0.54 -19.50 6.98
N ARG A 223 0.01 -18.30 6.73
CA ARG A 223 0.69 -17.48 7.75
C ARG A 223 -0.33 -16.75 8.62
N ASP A 224 0.14 -16.36 9.80
CA ASP A 224 -0.61 -15.40 10.60
C ASP A 224 -0.50 -14.00 10.00
N ASN A 225 -1.57 -13.57 9.33
CA ASN A 225 -1.68 -12.26 8.69
C ASN A 225 -2.54 -11.29 9.51
N THR A 226 -2.15 -11.08 10.76
CA THR A 226 -2.76 -10.04 11.60
C THR A 226 -1.97 -8.76 11.40
N GLN A 227 -2.52 -7.72 10.79
CA GLN A 227 -1.86 -6.44 10.57
C GLN A 227 -2.32 -5.36 11.58
N PRO A 228 -1.54 -4.30 11.78
CA PRO A 228 -0.15 -4.15 11.36
C PRO A 228 0.71 -5.01 12.31
N ASN A 229 1.45 -6.00 11.80
CA ASN A 229 2.26 -6.86 12.67
C ASN A 229 3.53 -7.38 12.00
N GLY A 230 4.47 -6.46 11.82
CA GLY A 230 5.60 -6.49 12.75
C GLY A 230 6.81 -7.30 12.30
N LYS A 231 6.96 -7.62 11.01
CA LYS A 231 8.27 -8.02 10.47
C LYS A 231 9.03 -6.81 9.95
N GLY A 232 9.61 -6.05 10.88
CA GLY A 232 10.58 -4.99 10.57
C GLY A 232 9.96 -3.64 10.21
N ASN A 233 10.67 -2.86 9.41
CA ASN A 233 10.40 -1.44 9.16
C ASN A 233 9.32 -1.20 8.07
N GLN A 234 8.23 -1.98 8.06
CA GLN A 234 7.05 -1.66 7.24
C GLN A 234 6.42 -0.39 7.82
N ASN A 235 6.22 0.61 6.96
CA ASN A 235 6.00 1.98 7.39
C ASN A 235 5.07 2.78 6.48
N VAL A 236 4.48 2.14 5.47
CA VAL A 236 3.48 2.73 4.57
C VAL A 236 2.32 1.75 4.38
N MET A 237 1.20 2.15 3.77
CA MET A 237 0.02 1.28 3.69
C MET A 237 -0.75 1.34 2.36
N GLY A 238 -1.69 0.41 2.22
CA GLY A 238 -2.74 0.41 1.20
C GLY A 238 -3.79 -0.65 1.50
N PHE A 239 -4.81 -0.75 0.64
CA PHE A 239 -5.78 -1.84 0.72
C PHE A 239 -5.12 -3.20 0.39
N GLY A 240 -5.63 -4.28 0.97
CA GLY A 240 -5.25 -5.64 0.59
C GLY A 240 -4.78 -6.52 1.75
N GLU A 241 -3.67 -7.22 1.52
CA GLU A 241 -3.10 -8.31 2.33
C GLU A 241 -3.85 -9.64 2.27
N LEU A 242 -4.90 -9.75 1.46
CA LEU A 242 -5.65 -11.00 1.26
C LEU A 242 -5.63 -11.41 -0.23
N ASN A 243 -6.15 -12.60 -0.56
CA ASN A 243 -6.08 -13.14 -1.92
C ASN A 243 -7.07 -12.53 -2.92
N VAL A 244 -7.88 -11.58 -2.45
CA VAL A 244 -8.88 -10.84 -3.21
C VAL A 244 -8.81 -9.37 -2.77
N PRO A 245 -9.34 -8.43 -3.57
CA PRO A 245 -9.59 -7.07 -3.09
C PRO A 245 -10.41 -7.10 -1.81
N VAL A 246 -9.96 -6.38 -0.78
CA VAL A 246 -10.60 -6.32 0.54
C VAL A 246 -10.57 -4.90 1.09
N PRO A 247 -11.58 -4.50 1.89
CA PRO A 247 -11.64 -3.16 2.48
C PRO A 247 -10.66 -2.97 3.65
N THR A 248 -9.89 -4.00 4.01
CA THR A 248 -8.89 -3.95 5.07
C THR A 248 -7.52 -3.50 4.56
N TRP A 249 -6.66 -3.05 5.47
CA TRP A 249 -5.38 -2.42 5.15
C TRP A 249 -4.19 -3.34 5.40
N GLY A 250 -3.19 -3.26 4.55
CA GLY A 250 -1.87 -3.83 4.78
C GLY A 250 -0.82 -2.77 5.06
N ASP A 251 0.25 -3.14 5.77
CA ASP A 251 1.46 -2.37 5.89
C ASP A 251 2.54 -2.88 4.90
N TYR A 252 3.32 -1.96 4.34
CA TYR A 252 4.33 -2.28 3.34
C TYR A 252 5.63 -1.57 3.68
N TRP A 253 6.74 -2.05 3.11
CA TRP A 253 7.96 -1.26 3.07
C TRP A 253 7.78 -0.10 2.10
N ASP A 254 8.30 1.07 2.45
CA ASP A 254 8.45 2.23 1.56
C ASP A 254 9.20 1.91 0.25
N THR A 255 9.92 0.80 0.23
CA THR A 255 10.63 0.27 -0.94
C THR A 255 9.78 -0.54 -1.92
N VAL A 256 8.49 -0.77 -1.62
CA VAL A 256 7.57 -1.43 -2.56
C VAL A 256 7.28 -0.52 -3.77
N ALA A 257 7.13 -1.14 -4.93
CA ALA A 257 6.87 -0.59 -6.24
C ALA A 257 7.87 0.50 -6.66
N GLN A 258 9.17 0.32 -6.40
CA GLN A 258 10.18 1.26 -6.90
C GLN A 258 10.21 1.32 -8.42
N TYR A 259 10.09 2.54 -8.98
CA TYR A 259 10.30 2.77 -10.40
C TYR A 259 11.68 2.26 -10.85
N GLY A 260 11.73 1.60 -12.01
CA GLY A 260 12.96 1.02 -12.55
C GLY A 260 13.39 -0.31 -11.90
N LYS A 261 12.79 -0.72 -10.78
CA LYS A 261 12.99 -2.04 -10.17
C LYS A 261 11.76 -2.91 -10.41
N ARG A 262 11.88 -3.81 -11.38
CA ARG A 262 10.84 -4.79 -11.73
C ARG A 262 11.06 -6.18 -11.11
N GLY A 263 12.02 -6.29 -10.19
CA GLY A 263 12.37 -7.54 -9.51
C GLY A 263 11.83 -7.59 -8.08
N MET A 264 11.48 -8.80 -7.65
CA MET A 264 11.18 -9.10 -6.24
C MET A 264 12.37 -8.70 -5.34
N PRO A 265 12.15 -8.24 -4.10
CA PRO A 265 10.88 -8.13 -3.38
C PRO A 265 10.11 -6.82 -3.66
N SER A 266 10.54 -6.01 -4.64
CA SER A 266 9.99 -4.67 -4.84
C SER A 266 8.49 -4.68 -5.21
N GLY A 267 7.95 -5.78 -5.74
CA GLY A 267 6.53 -5.85 -6.12
C GLY A 267 6.12 -4.80 -7.15
N TYR A 268 4.80 -4.63 -7.31
CA TYR A 268 4.22 -3.59 -8.15
C TYR A 268 3.11 -2.87 -7.39
N ASN A 269 2.83 -1.65 -7.80
CA ASN A 269 1.64 -0.92 -7.41
C ASN A 269 0.82 -0.68 -8.67
N ARG A 270 -0.49 -0.91 -8.57
CA ARG A 270 -1.43 -0.69 -9.66
C ARG A 270 -2.38 0.48 -9.42
N GLY A 271 -2.32 1.11 -8.25
CA GLY A 271 -3.00 2.36 -8.06
C GLY A 271 -2.79 2.98 -6.69
N PHE A 272 -3.27 4.19 -6.57
CA PHE A 272 -3.30 4.95 -5.33
C PHE A 272 -4.49 5.91 -5.35
N VAL A 273 -4.91 6.36 -4.17
CA VAL A 273 -6.04 7.29 -4.02
C VAL A 273 -5.50 8.63 -3.54
N ILE A 274 -5.77 9.69 -4.30
CA ILE A 274 -5.50 11.07 -3.89
C ILE A 274 -6.76 11.61 -3.20
N GLU A 275 -6.57 12.30 -2.09
CA GLU A 275 -7.59 13.05 -1.36
C GLU A 275 -7.30 14.56 -1.46
N TYR A 276 -8.36 15.37 -1.56
CA TYR A 276 -8.32 16.81 -1.55
C TYR A 276 -9.33 17.39 -0.54
N ASP A 277 -8.92 18.40 0.22
CA ASP A 277 -9.77 19.15 1.15
C ASP A 277 -10.86 19.99 0.43
N ALA A 278 -10.64 20.27 -0.85
CA ALA A 278 -11.56 21.01 -1.71
C ALA A 278 -11.47 20.47 -3.14
N MET A 279 -12.52 20.67 -3.94
CA MET A 279 -12.52 20.28 -5.35
C MET A 279 -11.32 20.93 -6.06
N PRO A 280 -10.40 20.15 -6.64
CA PRO A 280 -9.27 20.72 -7.37
C PRO A 280 -9.75 21.43 -8.65
N ASN A 281 -9.03 22.48 -9.03
CA ASN A 281 -9.38 23.37 -10.15
C ASN A 281 -9.06 22.79 -11.53
#